data_AF-A0A2S5CAX0-F1
#
_entry.id   AF-A0A2S5CAX0-F1
#
_cell.length_a   1.000
_cell.length_b   1.000
_cell.length_c   1.000
_cell.angle_alpha   90.00
_cell.angle_beta   90.00
_cell.angle_gamma   90.00
#
_symmetry.space_group_name_H-M   'P 1'
#
loop_
_entity.id
_entity.type
_entity.pdbx_description
1 polymer ?
#
loop_
_entity_poly.entity_id
_entity_poly.type
_entity_poly.pdbx_seq_one_letter_code
_entity_poly.pdbx_strand_id
1 'polypeptide(L)'
;MIDSLNNKEIVAVGHDFAKAMSGDTPIIEIAKMMSRLAERLDCTTAALRETTKQRDALGVENAALKSGAAYFSYGSEHNFEWHKTAELAVEAAESAIDDHRGEACDGWSEEVDSICWGVIVQSSTKVGERPRTEDDSCDPAIDTVCDYALLPTIKTPATAAFLAEVRASGVEKLREHPAIKLCSLTHVCDEFAAQFRQGGAE
;
A
#
# COMPACT_ATOMS: atom_id res chain seq x y z
N MET A 1 15.01 13.05 17.46
CA MET A 1 13.85 12.16 17.64
C MET A 1 12.81 12.98 18.36
N ILE A 2 11.82 13.49 17.62
CA ILE A 2 10.67 14.11 18.24
C ILE A 2 9.77 12.94 18.63
N ASP A 3 9.72 12.60 19.91
CA ASP A 3 8.75 11.63 20.41
C ASP A 3 7.37 12.18 20.04
N SER A 4 6.69 11.53 19.07
CA SER A 4 5.31 11.84 18.77
C SER A 4 4.45 11.33 19.92
N LEU A 5 4.39 12.12 20.99
CA LEU A 5 3.56 11.88 22.16
C LEU A 5 2.08 11.88 21.74
N ASN A 6 1.29 11.00 22.34
CA ASN A 6 -0.09 10.80 21.93
C ASN A 6 -0.97 11.98 22.41
N ASN A 7 -2.13 12.20 21.77
CA ASN A 7 -3.03 13.31 22.09
C ASN A 7 -3.38 13.45 23.59
N LYS A 8 -3.37 12.36 24.37
CA LYS A 8 -3.63 12.39 25.82
C LYS A 8 -2.55 13.15 26.59
N GLU A 9 -1.30 13.10 26.15
CA GLU A 9 -0.19 13.77 26.83
C GLU A 9 -0.18 15.28 26.53
N ILE A 10 -0.66 15.67 25.35
CA ILE A 10 -0.89 17.08 25.01
C ILE A 10 -2.05 17.64 25.83
N VAL A 11 -3.14 16.87 25.93
CA VAL A 11 -4.28 17.22 26.78
C VAL A 11 -3.86 17.33 28.25
N ALA A 12 -3.05 16.40 28.76
CA ALA A 12 -2.54 16.45 30.13
C ALA A 12 -1.72 17.72 30.41
N VAL A 13 -0.76 18.07 29.53
CA VAL A 13 0.03 19.30 29.69
C VAL A 13 -0.82 20.56 29.51
N GLY A 14 -1.83 20.53 28.64
CA GLY A 14 -2.82 21.60 28.53
C GLY A 14 -3.63 21.80 29.81
N HIS A 15 -4.06 20.70 30.46
CA HIS A 15 -4.74 20.75 31.75
C HIS A 15 -3.84 21.29 32.86
N ASP A 16 -2.59 20.85 32.93
CA ASP A 16 -1.62 21.34 33.91
C ASP A 16 -1.34 22.84 33.73
N PHE A 17 -1.21 23.29 32.48
CA PHE A 17 -1.09 24.71 32.15
C PHE A 17 -2.32 25.52 32.57
N ALA A 18 -3.54 25.04 32.27
CA ALA A 18 -4.78 25.71 32.67
C ALA A 18 -4.91 25.83 34.19
N LYS A 19 -4.51 24.79 34.93
CA LYS A 19 -4.47 24.80 36.39
C LYS A 19 -3.47 25.82 36.92
N ALA A 20 -2.28 25.89 36.32
CA ALA A 20 -1.24 26.84 36.69
C ALA A 20 -1.65 28.31 36.48
N MET A 21 -2.44 28.61 35.44
CA MET A 21 -2.99 29.94 35.16
C MET A 21 -3.97 30.43 36.24
N SER A 22 -4.67 29.52 36.91
CA SER A 22 -5.65 29.83 37.97
C SER A 22 -5.09 29.87 39.39
N GLY A 23 -3.79 29.56 39.56
CA GLY A 23 -3.12 29.51 40.86
C GLY A 23 -2.00 30.54 41.01
N ASP A 24 -1.28 30.50 42.13
CA ASP A 24 -0.15 31.41 42.44
C ASP A 24 1.16 31.03 41.73
N THR A 25 1.06 30.45 40.53
CA THR A 25 2.23 29.97 39.79
C THR A 25 3.03 31.15 39.22
N PRO A 26 4.37 31.23 39.42
CA PRO A 26 5.17 32.29 38.84
C PRO A 26 5.03 32.34 37.31
N ILE A 27 4.91 33.56 36.76
CA ILE A 27 4.74 33.80 35.31
C ILE A 27 5.82 33.09 34.47
N ILE A 28 7.05 32.98 34.99
CA ILE A 28 8.15 32.29 34.30
C ILE A 28 7.90 30.78 34.14
N GLU A 29 7.24 30.12 35.10
CA GLU A 29 6.90 28.70 35.00
C GLU A 29 5.73 28.49 34.04
N ILE A 30 4.76 29.40 34.03
CA ILE A 30 3.68 29.43 33.03
C ILE A 30 4.26 29.59 31.61
N ALA A 31 5.26 30.46 31.42
CA ALA A 31 5.93 30.65 30.13
C ALA A 31 6.68 29.39 29.67
N LYS A 32 7.35 28.66 30.58
CA LYS A 32 7.98 27.37 30.27
C LYS A 32 6.96 26.32 29.87
N MET A 33 5.83 26.23 30.58
CA MET A 33 4.74 25.32 30.22
C MET A 33 4.16 25.64 28.84
N MET A 34 3.95 26.92 28.53
CA MET A 34 3.48 27.37 27.21
C MET A 34 4.48 27.02 26.10
N SER A 35 5.77 27.22 26.35
CA SER A 35 6.84 26.85 25.39
C SER A 35 6.84 25.35 25.12
N ARG A 36 6.70 24.52 26.17
CA ARG A 36 6.60 23.05 26.04
C ARG A 36 5.35 22.62 25.27
N LEU A 37 4.22 23.30 25.46
CA LEU A 37 2.98 23.02 24.73
C LEU A 37 3.12 23.40 23.24
N ALA A 38 3.73 24.56 22.94
CA ALA A 38 4.00 24.99 21.57
C ALA A 38 4.92 24.00 20.84
N GLU A 39 6.02 23.59 21.47
CA GLU A 39 6.94 22.59 20.90
C GLU A 39 6.21 21.27 20.60
N ARG A 40 5.34 20.80 21.50
CA ARG A 40 4.52 19.59 21.28
C ARG A 40 3.53 19.74 20.13
N LEU A 41 2.91 20.90 20.00
CA LEU A 41 1.98 21.17 18.90
C LEU A 41 2.71 21.18 17.56
N ASP A 42 3.91 21.75 17.50
CA ASP A 42 4.75 21.74 16.29
C ASP A 42 5.16 20.32 15.92
N CYS A 43 5.56 19.52 16.91
CA CYS A 43 5.90 18.10 16.77
C CYS A 43 4.74 17.29 16.16
N THR A 44 3.52 17.44 16.70
CA THR A 44 2.34 16.76 16.15
C THR A 44 1.95 17.25 14.77
N THR A 45 2.08 18.56 14.52
CA THR A 45 1.82 19.14 13.20
C THR A 45 2.80 18.58 12.16
N ALA A 46 4.07 18.42 12.52
CA ALA A 46 5.08 17.82 11.65
C ALA A 46 4.77 16.34 11.36
N ALA A 47 4.43 15.56 12.39
CA ALA A 47 4.04 14.15 12.23
C ALA A 47 2.78 14.00 11.35
N LEU A 48 1.78 14.87 11.54
CA LEU A 48 0.55 14.86 10.74
C LEU A 48 0.85 15.20 9.27
N ARG A 49 1.72 16.18 9.01
CA ARG A 49 2.13 16.52 7.65
C ARG A 49 2.83 15.36 6.96
N GLU A 50 3.70 14.63 7.68
CA GLU A 50 4.44 13.51 7.09
C GLU A 50 3.53 12.32 6.78
N THR A 51 2.66 11.93 7.73
CA THR A 51 1.65 10.89 7.49
C THR A 51 0.69 11.24 6.37
N THR A 52 0.33 12.52 6.23
CA THR A 52 -0.50 13.01 5.11
C THR A 52 0.22 12.81 3.78
N LYS A 53 1.51 13.17 3.67
CA LYS A 53 2.29 12.94 2.45
C LYS A 53 2.36 11.46 2.06
N GLN A 54 2.62 10.59 3.04
CA GLN A 54 2.67 9.13 2.80
C GLN A 54 1.33 8.61 2.30
N ARG A 55 0.22 9.02 2.94
CA ARG A 55 -1.14 8.66 2.54
C ARG A 55 -1.45 9.17 1.13
N ASP A 56 -1.11 10.40 0.81
CA ASP A 56 -1.38 10.99 -0.50
C ASP A 56 -0.56 10.28 -1.58
N ALA A 57 0.69 9.91 -1.31
CA ALA A 57 1.52 9.10 -2.21
C ALA A 57 0.92 7.71 -2.48
N LEU A 58 0.45 7.01 -1.43
CA LEU A 58 -0.27 5.74 -1.57
C LEU A 58 -1.59 5.91 -2.34
N GLY A 59 -2.29 7.03 -2.14
CA GLY A 59 -3.51 7.36 -2.88
C GLY A 59 -3.25 7.52 -4.38
N VAL A 60 -2.18 8.23 -4.75
CA VAL A 60 -1.74 8.40 -6.14
C VAL A 60 -1.33 7.05 -6.76
N GLU A 61 -0.56 6.23 -6.04
CA GLU A 61 -0.17 4.90 -6.50
C GLU A 61 -1.38 3.99 -6.74
N ASN A 62 -2.33 3.95 -5.80
CA ASN A 62 -3.56 3.18 -5.96
C ASN A 62 -4.40 3.67 -7.14
N ALA A 63 -4.49 4.99 -7.34
CA ALA A 63 -5.19 5.56 -8.50
C ALA A 63 -4.52 5.16 -9.82
N ALA A 64 -3.18 5.14 -9.87
CA ALA A 64 -2.42 4.72 -11.05
C ALA A 64 -2.57 3.22 -11.34
N LEU A 65 -2.56 2.37 -10.30
CA LEU A 65 -2.82 0.93 -10.44
C LEU A 65 -4.24 0.67 -10.97
N LYS A 66 -5.23 1.43 -10.50
CA LYS A 66 -6.62 1.28 -10.93
C LYS A 66 -6.83 1.79 -12.37
N SER A 67 -6.19 2.88 -12.78
CA SER A 67 -6.36 3.43 -14.13
C SER A 67 -5.65 2.61 -15.23
N GLY A 68 -4.59 1.88 -14.88
CA GLY A 68 -3.92 0.94 -15.77
C GLY A 68 -4.55 -0.45 -15.81
N ALA A 69 -5.56 -0.70 -14.98
CA ALA A 69 -6.19 -2.00 -14.89
C ALA A 69 -7.25 -2.21 -15.96
N ALA A 70 -7.32 -3.44 -16.46
CA ALA A 70 -8.43 -3.94 -17.25
C ALA A 70 -9.34 -4.81 -16.37
N TYR A 71 -10.50 -5.19 -16.89
CA TYR A 71 -11.50 -5.96 -16.13
C TYR A 71 -11.86 -7.22 -16.89
N PHE A 72 -12.26 -8.26 -16.16
CA PHE A 72 -12.77 -9.48 -16.77
C PHE A 72 -14.00 -10.01 -16.06
N SER A 73 -14.81 -10.76 -16.79
CA SER A 73 -15.78 -11.71 -16.25
C SER A 73 -15.38 -13.12 -16.69
N TYR A 74 -15.77 -14.10 -15.89
CA TYR A 74 -15.60 -15.50 -16.19
C TYR A 74 -16.80 -16.30 -15.68
N GLY A 75 -17.23 -17.28 -16.47
CA GLY A 75 -18.17 -18.33 -16.06
C GLY A 75 -17.94 -19.55 -16.95
N SER A 76 -18.27 -20.75 -16.47
CA SER A 76 -18.06 -22.00 -17.22
C SER A 76 -18.71 -21.99 -18.62
N GLU A 77 -19.88 -21.36 -18.76
CA GLU A 77 -20.61 -21.28 -20.04
C GLU A 77 -20.17 -20.09 -20.91
N HIS A 78 -19.83 -18.96 -20.27
CA HIS A 78 -19.50 -17.71 -20.96
C HIS A 78 -17.99 -17.51 -21.21
N ASN A 79 -17.14 -18.38 -20.65
CA ASN A 79 -15.67 -18.30 -20.70
C ASN A 79 -15.14 -16.94 -20.21
N PHE A 80 -13.89 -16.62 -20.53
CA PHE A 80 -13.23 -15.38 -20.15
C PHE A 80 -13.56 -14.25 -21.12
N GLU A 81 -14.03 -13.12 -20.59
CA GLU A 81 -14.34 -11.92 -21.38
C GLU A 81 -13.64 -10.67 -20.84
N TRP A 82 -13.16 -9.82 -21.74
CA TRP A 82 -12.52 -8.54 -21.39
C TRP A 82 -13.55 -7.41 -21.33
N HIS A 83 -13.44 -6.59 -20.27
CA HIS A 83 -14.31 -5.43 -20.05
C HIS A 83 -13.51 -4.14 -19.90
N LYS A 84 -14.11 -3.04 -20.36
CA LYS A 84 -13.50 -1.70 -20.29
C LYS A 84 -13.60 -1.07 -18.91
N THR A 85 -14.60 -1.45 -18.13
CA THR A 85 -14.85 -0.91 -16.78
C THR A 85 -15.28 -2.01 -15.82
N ALA A 86 -15.18 -1.73 -14.52
CA ALA A 86 -15.62 -2.66 -13.47
C ALA A 86 -17.12 -2.92 -13.57
N GLU A 87 -17.91 -1.87 -13.86
CA GLU A 87 -19.36 -1.95 -13.94
C GLU A 87 -19.81 -2.93 -15.03
N LEU A 88 -19.17 -2.90 -16.21
CA LEU A 88 -19.48 -3.84 -17.29
C LEU A 88 -19.10 -5.28 -16.93
N ALA A 89 -17.99 -5.49 -16.23
CA ALA A 89 -17.58 -6.82 -15.78
C ALA A 89 -18.53 -7.39 -14.72
N VAL A 90 -19.00 -6.54 -13.81
CA VAL A 90 -20.03 -6.88 -12.81
C VAL A 90 -21.35 -7.22 -13.51
N GLU A 91 -21.81 -6.36 -14.42
CA GLU A 91 -23.06 -6.57 -15.15
C GLU A 91 -23.02 -7.89 -15.95
N ALA A 92 -21.91 -8.20 -16.60
CA ALA A 92 -21.74 -9.47 -17.32
C ALA A 92 -21.78 -10.68 -16.37
N ALA A 93 -21.13 -10.61 -15.22
CA ALA A 93 -21.18 -11.68 -14.21
C ALA A 93 -22.58 -11.81 -13.58
N GLU A 94 -23.26 -10.70 -13.31
CA GLU A 94 -24.64 -10.70 -12.80
C GLU A 94 -25.63 -11.26 -13.82
N SER A 95 -25.47 -10.94 -15.10
CA SER A 95 -26.27 -11.52 -16.19
C SER A 95 -26.08 -13.03 -16.27
N ALA A 96 -24.83 -13.52 -16.20
CA ALA A 96 -24.55 -14.95 -16.18
C ALA A 96 -25.19 -15.65 -14.97
N ILE A 97 -25.21 -15.00 -13.79
CA ILE A 97 -25.92 -15.54 -12.61
C ILE A 97 -27.44 -15.54 -12.83
N ASP A 98 -27.99 -14.52 -13.49
CA ASP A 98 -29.43 -14.39 -13.76
C ASP A 98 -29.96 -15.52 -14.65
N ASP A 99 -29.18 -15.94 -15.65
CA ASP A 99 -29.52 -17.06 -16.53
C ASP A 99 -29.76 -18.37 -15.75
N HIS A 100 -29.07 -18.57 -14.61
CA HIS A 100 -29.27 -19.72 -13.73
C HIS A 100 -30.40 -19.56 -12.70
N ARG A 101 -30.97 -18.36 -12.52
CA ARG A 101 -32.03 -18.13 -11.51
C ARG A 101 -33.33 -18.85 -11.85
N GLY A 102 -33.63 -19.08 -13.13
CA GLY A 102 -34.86 -19.74 -13.58
C GLY A 102 -34.98 -21.18 -13.11
N GLU A 103 -33.85 -21.89 -13.04
CA GLU A 103 -33.77 -23.30 -12.65
C GLU A 103 -33.38 -23.48 -11.17
N ALA A 104 -33.19 -22.38 -10.43
CA ALA A 104 -32.69 -22.40 -9.06
C ALA A 104 -33.71 -22.92 -8.02
N CYS A 105 -34.94 -23.25 -8.41
CA CYS A 105 -35.98 -23.69 -7.48
C CYS A 105 -35.66 -25.02 -6.77
N ASP A 106 -34.85 -25.87 -7.40
CA ASP A 106 -34.37 -27.14 -6.84
C ASP A 106 -32.92 -27.05 -6.30
N GLY A 107 -32.35 -25.83 -6.30
CA GLY A 107 -30.95 -25.56 -5.94
C GLY A 107 -30.19 -24.88 -7.08
N TRP A 108 -29.08 -24.22 -6.74
CA TRP A 108 -28.21 -23.58 -7.74
C TRP A 108 -27.33 -24.62 -8.44
N SER A 109 -27.05 -24.41 -9.73
CA SER A 109 -26.02 -25.17 -10.45
C SER A 109 -24.65 -24.95 -9.82
N GLU A 110 -23.82 -25.99 -9.76
CA GLU A 110 -22.39 -25.87 -9.36
C GLU A 110 -21.61 -24.94 -10.30
N GLU A 111 -22.13 -24.69 -11.51
CA GLU A 111 -21.54 -23.75 -12.48
C GLU A 111 -21.55 -22.31 -11.98
N VAL A 112 -22.53 -21.95 -11.14
CA VAL A 112 -22.66 -20.61 -10.57
C VAL A 112 -21.48 -20.28 -9.65
N ASP A 113 -20.90 -21.29 -8.99
CA ASP A 113 -19.72 -21.12 -8.14
C ASP A 113 -18.47 -20.70 -8.94
N SER A 114 -18.48 -20.94 -10.26
CA SER A 114 -17.40 -20.52 -11.15
C SER A 114 -17.56 -19.09 -11.65
N ILE A 115 -18.75 -18.49 -11.53
CA ILE A 115 -19.01 -17.16 -12.07
C ILE A 115 -18.30 -16.11 -11.21
N CYS A 116 -17.44 -15.33 -11.84
CA CYS A 116 -16.72 -14.26 -11.17
C CYS A 116 -16.42 -13.09 -12.11
N TRP A 117 -16.05 -11.96 -11.51
CA TRP A 117 -15.43 -10.85 -12.21
C TRP A 117 -14.19 -10.41 -11.45
N GLY A 118 -13.28 -9.73 -12.12
CA GLY A 118 -12.08 -9.24 -11.48
C GLY A 118 -11.32 -8.18 -12.24
N VAL A 119 -10.19 -7.79 -11.66
CA VAL A 119 -9.31 -6.72 -12.13
C VAL A 119 -7.99 -7.31 -12.57
N ILE A 120 -7.51 -6.88 -13.74
CA ILE A 120 -6.27 -7.31 -14.35
C ILE A 120 -5.30 -6.15 -14.28
N VAL A 121 -4.33 -6.27 -13.37
CA VAL A 121 -3.28 -5.27 -13.17
C VAL A 121 -2.10 -5.43 -14.14
N GLN A 122 -1.98 -6.60 -14.77
CA GLN A 122 -0.93 -6.90 -15.76
C GLN A 122 -1.42 -7.95 -16.76
N SER A 123 -1.01 -7.79 -18.01
CA SER A 123 -1.22 -8.77 -19.08
C SER A 123 0.10 -9.05 -19.81
N SER A 124 0.13 -10.14 -20.58
CA SER A 124 1.27 -10.42 -21.44
C SER A 124 1.34 -9.40 -22.57
N THR A 125 2.55 -8.94 -22.87
CA THR A 125 2.85 -8.01 -23.95
C THR A 125 3.75 -8.69 -24.96
N LYS A 126 3.43 -8.54 -26.25
CA LYS A 126 4.26 -9.04 -27.35
C LYS A 126 5.61 -8.29 -27.35
N VAL A 127 6.70 -9.04 -27.36
CA VAL A 127 8.06 -8.52 -27.33
C VAL A 127 8.96 -9.24 -28.35
N GLY A 128 10.03 -8.56 -28.75
CA GLY A 128 11.07 -9.18 -29.58
C GLY A 128 10.59 -9.65 -30.95
N GLU A 129 9.60 -8.97 -31.54
CA GLU A 129 9.14 -9.30 -32.89
C GLU A 129 10.28 -9.15 -33.91
N ARG A 130 10.62 -10.25 -34.58
CA ARG A 130 11.71 -10.31 -35.56
C ARG A 130 11.42 -11.34 -36.65
N PRO A 131 12.08 -11.25 -37.82
CA PRO A 131 12.02 -12.30 -38.83
C PRO A 131 12.50 -13.65 -38.28
N ARG A 132 11.92 -14.72 -38.81
CA ARG A 132 12.35 -16.10 -38.54
C ARG A 132 13.79 -16.33 -39.04
N THR A 133 14.55 -17.12 -38.29
CA THR A 133 15.88 -17.62 -38.62
C THR A 133 15.89 -19.16 -38.66
N GLU A 134 16.95 -19.76 -39.19
CA GLU A 134 17.08 -21.23 -39.24
C GLU A 134 17.20 -21.88 -37.85
N ASP A 135 17.63 -21.12 -36.85
CA ASP A 135 17.75 -21.56 -35.46
C ASP A 135 16.40 -21.59 -34.70
N ASP A 136 15.33 -21.05 -35.30
CA ASP A 136 14.00 -21.01 -34.68
C ASP A 136 13.23 -22.34 -34.87
N SER A 137 12.77 -22.92 -33.75
CA SER A 137 11.96 -24.16 -33.71
C SER A 137 10.51 -23.95 -34.16
N CYS A 138 10.28 -23.29 -35.29
CA CYS A 138 8.96 -23.06 -35.86
C CYS A 138 8.87 -23.53 -37.33
N ASP A 139 7.64 -23.74 -37.79
CA ASP A 139 7.37 -24.19 -39.16
C ASP A 139 8.01 -23.23 -40.19
N PRO A 140 8.65 -23.74 -41.27
CA PRO A 140 9.24 -22.90 -42.31
C PRO A 140 8.27 -21.91 -42.98
N ALA A 141 6.96 -22.14 -42.91
CA ALA A 141 5.94 -21.23 -43.41
C ALA A 141 5.71 -19.99 -42.52
N ILE A 142 6.36 -19.90 -41.35
CA ILE A 142 6.26 -18.75 -40.44
C ILE A 142 7.32 -17.71 -40.80
N ASP A 143 6.88 -16.51 -41.17
CA ASP A 143 7.79 -15.41 -41.58
C ASP A 143 8.38 -14.65 -40.38
N THR A 144 7.65 -14.57 -39.28
CA THR A 144 7.96 -13.71 -38.13
C THR A 144 7.76 -14.47 -36.82
N VAL A 145 8.69 -14.29 -35.90
CA VAL A 145 8.62 -14.84 -34.55
C VAL A 145 8.59 -13.71 -33.51
N CYS A 146 7.91 -13.95 -32.40
CA CYS A 146 7.85 -13.05 -31.25
C CYS A 146 7.71 -13.85 -29.96
N ASP A 147 8.01 -13.22 -28.83
CA ASP A 147 7.78 -13.76 -27.50
C ASP A 147 6.70 -12.93 -26.77
N TYR A 148 6.21 -13.44 -25.65
CA TYR A 148 5.28 -12.74 -24.77
C TYR A 148 5.85 -12.70 -23.35
N ALA A 149 5.91 -11.50 -22.78
CA ALA A 149 6.40 -11.30 -21.43
C ALA A 149 5.42 -10.45 -20.61
N LEU A 150 5.40 -10.67 -19.29
CA LEU A 150 4.62 -9.84 -18.36
C LEU A 150 5.35 -8.51 -18.12
N LEU A 151 5.15 -7.56 -19.03
CA LEU A 151 5.83 -6.27 -19.04
C LEU A 151 4.85 -5.11 -19.29
N PRO A 152 5.12 -3.92 -18.70
CA PRO A 152 6.21 -3.63 -17.75
C PRO A 152 5.95 -4.23 -16.37
N THR A 153 7.01 -4.46 -15.59
CA THR A 153 6.88 -4.82 -14.16
C THR A 153 6.14 -3.72 -13.42
N ILE A 154 5.05 -4.06 -12.72
CA ILE A 154 4.34 -3.12 -11.88
C ILE A 154 5.26 -2.69 -10.73
N LYS A 155 5.54 -1.39 -10.64
CA LYS A 155 6.30 -0.82 -9.53
C LYS A 155 5.34 -0.14 -8.56
N THR A 156 5.51 -0.42 -7.28
CA THR A 156 4.76 0.20 -6.18
C THR A 156 5.71 0.94 -5.22
N PRO A 157 6.39 2.01 -5.68
CA PRO A 157 7.40 2.72 -4.89
C PRO A 157 6.85 3.31 -3.57
N ALA A 158 5.59 3.78 -3.53
CA ALA A 158 4.99 4.30 -2.31
C ALA A 158 4.71 3.18 -1.30
N THR A 159 4.20 2.04 -1.77
CA THR A 159 4.06 0.84 -0.92
C THR A 159 5.42 0.35 -0.42
N ALA A 160 6.44 0.32 -1.29
CA ALA A 160 7.79 -0.09 -0.90
C ALA A 160 8.39 0.85 0.16
N ALA A 161 8.24 2.18 -0.01
CA ALA A 161 8.68 3.16 0.97
C ALA A 161 7.94 3.02 2.30
N PHE A 162 6.62 2.75 2.27
CA PHE A 162 5.84 2.48 3.47
C PHE A 162 6.32 1.23 4.21
N LEU A 163 6.53 0.12 3.50
CA LEU A 163 7.03 -1.13 4.10
C LEU A 163 8.44 -0.96 4.67
N ALA A 164 9.30 -0.19 4.01
CA ALA A 164 10.61 0.17 4.51
C ALA A 164 10.53 0.95 5.83
N GLU A 165 9.63 1.94 5.93
CA GLU A 165 9.41 2.68 7.18
C GLU A 165 8.82 1.78 8.28
N VAL A 166 7.91 0.87 7.95
CA VAL A 166 7.38 -0.11 8.92
C VAL A 166 8.50 -1.01 9.46
N ARG A 167 9.40 -1.49 8.59
CA ARG A 167 10.58 -2.27 9.01
C ARG A 167 11.50 -1.43 9.91
N ALA A 168 11.79 -0.19 9.53
CA ALA A 168 12.61 0.74 10.32
C ALA A 168 12.01 1.00 11.72
N SER A 169 10.71 1.30 11.78
CA SER A 169 9.98 1.50 13.04
C SER A 169 9.99 0.25 13.93
N GLY A 170 9.92 -0.94 13.34
CA GLY A 170 10.06 -2.20 14.07
C GLY A 170 11.43 -2.33 14.76
N VAL A 171 12.50 -1.96 14.06
CA VAL A 171 13.86 -1.96 14.62
C VAL A 171 14.04 -0.89 15.70
N GLU A 172 13.44 0.28 15.52
CA GLU A 172 13.46 1.34 16.54
C GLU A 172 12.74 0.91 17.82
N LYS A 173 11.65 0.14 17.73
CA LYS A 173 11.03 -0.47 18.91
C LYS A 173 11.94 -1.51 19.57
N LEU A 174 12.63 -2.33 18.78
CA LEU A 174 13.59 -3.32 19.31
C LEU A 174 14.74 -2.63 20.09
N ARG A 175 15.20 -1.47 19.63
CA ARG A 175 16.22 -0.64 20.28
C ARG A 175 15.88 -0.31 21.74
N GLU A 176 14.60 -0.21 22.08
CA GLU A 176 14.15 0.11 23.43
C GLU A 176 14.31 -1.06 24.41
N HIS A 177 14.45 -2.28 23.90
CA HIS A 177 14.51 -3.50 24.69
C HIS A 177 15.74 -3.50 25.62
N PRO A 178 15.59 -3.83 26.92
CA PRO A 178 16.68 -3.79 27.89
C PRO A 178 17.93 -4.59 27.50
N ALA A 179 17.75 -5.75 26.86
CA ALA A 179 18.88 -6.57 26.40
C ALA A 179 19.73 -5.88 25.31
N ILE A 180 19.11 -5.10 24.42
CA ILE A 180 19.83 -4.36 23.36
C ILE A 180 20.65 -3.23 23.97
N LYS A 181 20.08 -2.52 24.96
CA LYS A 181 20.78 -1.49 25.73
C LYS A 181 21.94 -2.07 26.53
N LEU A 182 21.73 -3.20 27.20
CA LEU A 182 22.77 -3.89 27.98
C LEU A 182 23.94 -4.32 27.10
N CYS A 183 23.67 -4.82 25.90
CA CYS A 183 24.69 -5.24 24.94
C CYS A 183 25.29 -4.09 24.11
N SER A 184 24.92 -2.82 24.36
CA SER A 184 25.37 -1.65 23.59
C SER A 184 25.10 -1.73 22.08
N LEU A 185 24.06 -2.46 21.67
CA LEU A 185 23.71 -2.72 20.26
C LEU A 185 22.75 -1.67 19.68
N THR A 186 22.48 -0.57 20.38
CA THR A 186 21.55 0.47 19.90
C THR A 186 21.99 1.09 18.57
N HIS A 187 23.30 1.24 18.36
CA HIS A 187 23.86 1.76 17.11
C HIS A 187 23.58 0.84 15.92
N VAL A 188 23.56 -0.48 16.13
CA VAL A 188 23.22 -1.47 15.11
C VAL A 188 21.75 -1.32 14.71
N CYS A 189 20.86 -1.13 15.68
CA CYS A 189 19.45 -0.83 15.40
C CYS A 189 19.29 0.47 14.61
N ASP A 190 20.02 1.53 14.99
CA ASP A 190 19.99 2.83 14.31
C ASP A 190 20.49 2.69 12.84
N GLU A 191 21.51 1.87 12.61
CA GLU A 191 22.04 1.58 11.27
C GLU A 191 21.03 0.81 10.40
N PHE A 192 20.44 -0.28 10.91
CA PHE A 192 19.44 -1.05 10.16
C PHE A 192 18.20 -0.21 9.82
N ALA A 193 17.72 0.63 10.75
CA ALA A 193 16.61 1.53 10.49
C ALA A 193 16.94 2.53 9.37
N ALA A 194 18.17 3.04 9.32
CA ALA A 194 18.61 3.92 8.24
C ALA A 194 18.75 3.19 6.90
N GLN A 195 19.27 1.96 6.89
CA GLN A 195 19.40 1.13 5.69
C GLN A 195 18.04 0.85 5.04
N PHE A 196 17.02 0.49 5.83
CA PHE A 196 15.66 0.31 5.30
C PHE A 196 15.13 1.57 4.61
N ARG A 197 15.29 2.75 5.24
CA ARG A 197 14.83 4.03 4.68
C ARG A 197 15.58 4.47 3.42
N GLN A 198 16.84 4.04 3.25
CA GLN A 198 17.63 4.33 2.05
C GLN A 198 17.34 3.37 0.89
N GLY A 199 16.46 2.39 1.07
CA GLY A 199 16.23 1.34 0.07
C GLY A 199 17.41 0.37 -0.07
N GLY A 200 18.24 0.26 0.98
CA GLY A 200 19.37 -0.66 1.02
C GLY A 200 18.91 -2.12 1.07
N ALA A 201 18.96 -2.75 -0.12
CA ALA A 201 19.08 -4.19 -0.44
C ALA A 201 18.37 -5.22 0.46
N GLU A 202 17.38 -5.90 -0.14
CA GLU A 202 17.49 -7.37 -0.29
C GLU A 202 18.15 -7.66 -1.65
#